data_AF-A0A1H8IJY1-F1
#
_entry.id   AF-A0A1H8IJY1-F1
#
_cell.length_a   1.000
_cell.length_b   1.000
_cell.length_c   1.000
_cell.angle_alpha   90.00
_cell.angle_beta   90.00
_cell.angle_gamma   90.00
#
_symmetry.space_group_name_H-M   'P 1'
#
loop_
_entity.id
_entity.type
_entity.pdbx_description
1 polymer ?
#
loop_
_entity_poly.entity_id
_entity_poly.type
_entity_poly.pdbx_seq_one_letter_code
_entity_poly.pdbx_strand_id
1 'polypeptide(L)' 'MIMTLKIALTTAVLAIAPGLAVAQCEWSKQVSMTCAAGTVYDSESQSCVPVSS' A
#
# COMPACT_ATOMS: atom_id res chain seq x y z
N MET A 1 33.56 10.15 16.04
CA MET A 1 32.33 9.42 16.41
C MET A 1 31.03 10.23 16.29
N ILE A 2 31.04 11.53 15.98
CA ILE A 2 29.80 12.32 15.83
C ILE A 2 28.97 11.96 14.57
N MET A 3 29.64 11.62 13.44
CA MET A 3 28.97 11.33 12.15
C MET A 3 28.24 9.99 12.13
N THR A 4 28.80 8.96 12.76
CA THR A 4 28.18 7.63 12.87
C THR A 4 26.91 7.64 13.72
N LEU A 5 26.87 8.48 14.76
CA LEU A 5 25.67 8.68 15.58
C LEU A 5 24.53 9.31 14.77
N LYS A 6 24.85 10.30 13.91
CA LYS A 6 23.88 10.93 13.02
C LYS A 6 23.30 9.94 12.00
N ILE A 7 24.14 9.10 11.42
CA ILE A 7 23.72 8.07 10.46
C ILE A 7 22.77 7.07 11.14
N ALA A 8 23.13 6.55 12.32
CA ALA A 8 22.31 5.61 13.07
C ALA A 8 20.92 6.17 13.42
N LEU A 9 20.84 7.45 13.81
CA LEU A 9 19.57 8.12 14.09
C LEU A 9 18.71 8.26 12.83
N THR A 10 19.31 8.66 11.70
CA THR A 10 18.56 8.81 10.44
C THR A 10 18.02 7.49 9.91
N THR A 11 18.79 6.40 10.02
CA THR A 11 18.34 5.06 9.60
C THR A 11 17.24 4.52 10.51
N ALA A 12 17.31 4.81 11.81
CA ALA A 12 16.27 4.42 12.74
C ALA A 12 14.93 5.06 12.38
N VAL A 13 14.91 6.35 12.02
CA VAL A 13 13.70 7.07 11.58
C VAL A 13 13.15 6.51 10.26
N LEU A 14 14.02 6.25 9.28
CA LEU A 14 13.58 5.72 7.97
C LEU A 14 13.01 4.30 8.07
N ALA A 15 13.53 3.47 8.99
CA ALA A 15 13.05 2.11 9.20
C ALA A 15 11.61 2.02 9.72
N ILE A 16 11.11 3.07 10.38
CA ILE A 16 9.74 3.14 10.93
C ILE A 16 8.74 3.72 9.93
N ALA A 17 9.21 4.40 8.88
CA ALA A 17 8.35 5.07 7.90
C ALA A 17 7.34 4.13 7.20
N PRO A 18 7.70 2.89 6.79
CA PRO A 18 6.75 1.97 6.16
C PRO A 18 5.68 1.45 7.14
N GLY A 19 5.97 1.42 8.45
CA GLY A 19 5.01 0.97 9.47
C GLY A 19 3.86 1.95 9.71
N LEU A 20 4.00 3.19 9.25
CA LEU A 20 2.97 4.23 9.30
C LEU A 20 2.14 4.30 8.01
N ALA A 21 2.54 3.59 6.96
CA ALA A 21 1.76 3.45 5.73
C ALA A 21 0.64 2.43 5.94
N VAL A 22 -0.31 2.76 6.82
CA VAL A 22 -1.58 2.05 6.89
C VAL A 22 -2.36 2.47 5.64
N ALA A 23 -2.71 1.52 4.79
CA ALA A 23 -3.68 1.79 3.74
C ALA A 23 -4.96 2.27 4.44
N GLN A 24 -5.33 3.53 4.23
CA GLN A 24 -6.57 4.11 4.72
C GLN A 24 -7.71 3.54 3.87
N CYS A 25 -7.97 2.24 4.00
CA CYS A 25 -9.22 1.62 3.55
C CYS A 25 -10.30 2.13 4.51
N GLU A 26 -10.64 3.40 4.33
CA GLU A 26 -11.62 4.09 5.11
C GLU A 26 -12.97 3.50 4.72
N TRP A 27 -13.53 2.66 5.59
CA TRP A 27 -14.80 1.96 5.37
C TRP A 27 -15.97 2.92 5.06
N SER A 28 -15.81 4.21 5.35
CA SER A 28 -16.74 5.30 5.03
C SER A 28 -16.44 6.07 3.74
N LYS A 29 -15.26 5.90 3.12
CA LYS A 29 -14.95 6.40 1.77
C LYS A 29 -15.03 5.24 0.80
N GLN A 30 -16.02 5.29 -0.09
CA GLN A 30 -16.04 4.44 -1.27
C GLN A 30 -14.84 4.83 -2.16
N VAL A 31 -13.71 4.15 -1.96
CA VAL A 31 -12.62 4.17 -2.93
C VAL A 31 -13.15 3.44 -4.14
N SER A 32 -13.49 4.17 -5.19
CA SER A 32 -13.83 3.56 -6.48
C SER A 32 -12.55 2.93 -7.03
N MET A 33 -12.35 1.65 -6.70
CA MET A 33 -11.29 0.83 -7.25
C MET A 33 -11.72 0.46 -8.67
N THR A 34 -11.15 1.12 -9.67
CA THR A 34 -11.35 0.71 -11.05
C THR A 34 -10.36 -0.41 -11.36
N CYS A 35 -10.86 -1.56 -11.81
CA CYS A 35 -10.00 -2.63 -12.32
C CYS A 35 -9.31 -2.17 -13.61
N ALA A 36 -8.10 -2.70 -13.85
CA ALA A 36 -7.35 -2.41 -15.08
C ALA A 36 -8.15 -2.84 -16.33
N ALA A 37 -7.89 -2.22 -17.47
CA ALA A 37 -8.55 -2.59 -18.72
C ALA A 37 -8.37 -4.09 -19.03
N GLY A 38 -9.45 -4.77 -19.41
CA GLY A 38 -9.44 -6.23 -19.65
C GLY A 38 -9.54 -7.08 -18.37
N THR A 39 -9.81 -6.47 -17.22
CA THR A 39 -10.09 -7.19 -15.96
C THR A 39 -11.41 -6.74 -15.35
N VAL A 40 -12.09 -7.63 -14.62
CA VAL A 40 -13.35 -7.39 -13.93
C VAL A 40 -13.21 -7.73 -12.45
N TYR A 41 -13.91 -7.00 -11.59
CA TYR A 41 -13.89 -7.26 -10.16
C TYR A 41 -14.67 -8.55 -9.85
N ASP A 42 -13.98 -9.54 -9.30
CA ASP A 42 -14.58 -10.74 -8.75
C ASP A 42 -14.76 -10.59 -7.23
N SER A 43 -16.00 -10.65 -6.78
CA SER A 43 -16.33 -10.51 -5.36
C SER A 43 -15.96 -11.74 -4.53
N GLU A 44 -15.84 -12.92 -5.16
CA GLU A 44 -15.52 -14.17 -4.46
C GLU A 44 -14.04 -14.19 -4.05
N SER A 45 -13.15 -13.85 -4.99
CA SER A 45 -11.70 -13.76 -4.78
C SER A 45 -11.24 -12.37 -4.29
N GLN A 46 -12.18 -11.42 -4.15
CA GLN A 46 -11.93 -10.02 -3.78
C GLN A 46 -10.81 -9.36 -4.61
N SER A 47 -10.73 -9.69 -5.90
CA SER A 47 -9.64 -9.28 -6.79
C SER A 47 -10.12 -9.03 -8.22
N CYS A 48 -9.33 -8.29 -9.00
CA CYS A 48 -9.61 -8.10 -10.42
C CYS A 48 -9.08 -9.30 -11.21
N VAL A 49 -9.98 -10.03 -11.86
CA VAL A 49 -9.66 -11.22 -12.69
C VAL A 49 -9.74 -10.86 -14.18
N PRO A 50 -8.95 -11.52 -15.06
CA PRO A 50 -9.05 -11.28 -16.50
C PRO A 50 -10.45 -11.59 -17.01
N VAL A 51 -10.95 -10.79 -17.95
CA VAL A 51 -12.16 -11.14 -18.69
C VAL A 51 -11.84 -12.36 -19.55
N SER A 52 -12.33 -13.53 -19.14
CA SER A 52 -12.28 -14.73 -19.96
C SER A 52 -13.12 -14.48 -21.23
N SER A 53 -12.49 -14.63 -22.39
CA SER A 53 -13.11 -14.50 -23.72
C SER A 53 -13.97 -15.70 -24.08
#